data_AF-A0A2E2CT55-F1
#
_entry.id   AF-A0A2E2CT55-F1
#
_cell.length_a   1.000
_cell.length_b   1.000
_cell.length_c   1.000
_cell.angle_alpha   90.00
_cell.angle_beta   90.00
_cell.angle_gamma   90.00
#
_symmetry.space_group_name_H-M   'P 1'
#
loop_
_entity.id
_entity.type
_entity.pdbx_description
1 polymer ?
#
loop_
_entity_poly.entity_id
_entity_poly.type
_entity_poly.pdbx_seq_one_letter_code
_entity_poly.pdbx_strand_id
1 'polypeptide(L)'
;IIFIIRNPYYVFSSLNNRMGYGLRKKHTIDDYEKTSELFLSKTDNSNLLKIKYEDLFDNNFQELKNVFNFLNLEYSSMLTDSQDYPEDMPSEEDHVRFRNWQTRQKFRCMNDPSRLNLLPEQVKKISEIKTISDLGYSMR
;
A
#
# COMPACT_ATOMS: atom_id res chain seq x y z
N ILE A 1 13.26 9.70 -5.03
CA ILE A 1 11.90 9.14 -5.30
C ILE A 1 11.74 7.92 -4.41
N ILE A 2 10.63 7.86 -3.67
CA ILE A 2 10.25 6.66 -2.91
C ILE A 2 9.10 6.02 -3.67
N PHE A 3 9.33 4.84 -4.24
CA PHE A 3 8.33 4.09 -4.98
C PHE A 3 7.84 2.96 -4.09
N ILE A 4 6.60 3.10 -3.61
CA ILE A 4 5.94 2.10 -2.76
C ILE A 4 4.95 1.30 -3.59
N ILE A 5 5.00 -0.02 -3.49
CA ILE A 5 4.01 -0.95 -4.04
C ILE A 5 3.32 -1.71 -2.90
N ARG A 6 2.08 -2.14 -3.06
CA ARG A 6 1.32 -2.87 -2.02
C ARG A 6 0.83 -4.19 -2.59
N ASN A 7 0.44 -5.14 -1.75
CA ASN A 7 -0.24 -6.33 -2.26
C ASN A 7 -1.56 -5.92 -3.01
N PRO A 8 -1.72 -6.29 -4.30
CA PRO A 8 -2.82 -5.83 -5.14
C PRO A 8 -4.20 -6.26 -4.63
N TYR A 9 -4.32 -7.40 -3.94
CA TYR A 9 -5.60 -7.84 -3.37
C TYR A 9 -6.18 -6.78 -2.42
N TYR A 10 -5.32 -6.18 -1.59
CA TYR A 10 -5.73 -5.11 -0.67
C TYR A 10 -5.89 -3.75 -1.34
N VAL A 11 -5.12 -3.48 -2.41
CA VAL A 11 -5.27 -2.26 -3.22
C VAL A 11 -6.65 -2.23 -3.86
N PHE A 12 -7.03 -3.29 -4.58
CA PHE A 12 -8.31 -3.35 -5.28
C PHE A 12 -9.49 -3.49 -4.31
N SER A 13 -9.31 -4.18 -3.18
CA SER A 13 -10.32 -4.17 -2.11
C SER A 13 -10.56 -2.77 -1.57
N SER A 14 -9.50 -2.00 -1.32
CA SER A 14 -9.62 -0.61 -0.86
C SER A 14 -10.22 0.32 -1.92
N LEU A 15 -9.97 0.07 -3.21
CA LEU A 15 -10.60 0.83 -4.30
C LEU A 15 -12.08 0.48 -4.43
N ASN A 16 -12.45 -0.78 -4.30
CA ASN A 16 -13.84 -1.23 -4.35
C ASN A 16 -14.67 -0.59 -3.23
N ASN A 17 -14.15 -0.55 -2.00
CA ASN A 17 -14.82 0.11 -0.87
C ASN A 17 -15.10 1.60 -1.14
N ARG A 18 -14.15 2.29 -1.78
CA ARG A 18 -14.24 3.74 -2.05
C ARG A 18 -15.05 4.09 -3.30
N MET A 19 -15.11 3.19 -4.28
CA MET A 19 -15.64 3.49 -5.61
C MET A 19 -16.82 2.59 -6.03
N GLY A 20 -17.26 1.68 -5.16
CA GLY A 20 -18.39 0.77 -5.44
C GLY A 20 -18.16 -0.06 -6.70
N TYR A 21 -16.95 -0.63 -6.87
CA TYR A 21 -16.51 -1.39 -8.06
C TYR A 21 -16.36 -0.58 -9.37
N GLY A 22 -16.69 0.71 -9.38
CA GLY A 22 -16.52 1.61 -10.52
C GLY A 22 -15.07 2.08 -10.68
N LEU A 23 -14.14 1.18 -11.05
CA LEU A 23 -12.75 1.55 -11.28
C LEU A 23 -12.65 2.61 -12.40
N ARG A 24 -12.09 3.78 -12.07
CA ARG A 24 -11.85 4.86 -13.02
C ARG A 24 -10.66 4.53 -13.94
N LYS A 25 -10.58 5.22 -15.09
CA LYS A 25 -9.40 5.14 -15.98
C LYS A 25 -8.11 5.37 -15.17
N LYS A 26 -7.06 4.58 -15.43
CA LYS A 26 -5.76 4.59 -14.73
C LYS A 26 -5.75 3.95 -13.33
N HIS A 27 -6.85 3.37 -12.87
CA HIS A 27 -6.93 2.58 -11.63
C HIS A 27 -7.30 1.12 -11.91
N THR A 28 -6.95 0.61 -13.09
CA THR A 28 -7.27 -0.75 -13.49
C THR A 28 -6.21 -1.76 -13.01
N ILE A 29 -6.56 -3.04 -13.01
CA ILE A 29 -5.60 -4.13 -12.78
C ILE A 29 -4.46 -4.10 -13.80
N ASP A 30 -4.74 -3.73 -15.06
CA ASP A 30 -3.72 -3.64 -16.12
C ASP A 30 -2.75 -2.48 -15.90
N ASP A 31 -3.25 -1.34 -15.39
CA ASP A 31 -2.38 -0.22 -15.00
C ASP A 31 -1.48 -0.60 -13.82
N TYR A 32 -2.00 -1.42 -12.90
CA TYR A 32 -1.26 -1.95 -11.77
C TYR A 32 -0.17 -2.94 -12.20
N GLU A 33 -0.47 -3.81 -13.16
CA GLU A 33 0.51 -4.72 -13.76
C GLU A 33 1.69 -3.94 -14.36
N LYS A 34 1.41 -2.93 -15.20
CA LYS A 34 2.46 -2.06 -15.77
C LYS A 34 3.29 -1.36 -14.68
N THR A 35 2.63 -0.92 -13.61
CA THR A 35 3.32 -0.31 -12.46
C THR A 35 4.20 -1.33 -11.74
N SER A 36 3.76 -2.58 -11.64
CA SER A 36 4.51 -3.70 -11.06
C SER A 36 5.74 -4.05 -11.89
N GLU A 37 5.63 -4.02 -13.22
CA GLU A 37 6.78 -4.17 -14.14
C GLU A 37 7.84 -3.08 -13.91
N LEU A 38 7.41 -1.81 -13.80
CA LEU A 38 8.32 -0.70 -13.48
C LEU A 38 8.97 -0.89 -12.11
N PHE A 39 8.21 -1.37 -11.12
CA PHE A 39 8.75 -1.67 -9.80
C PHE A 39 9.80 -2.79 -9.85
N LEU A 40 9.59 -3.85 -10.65
CA LEU A 40 10.57 -4.94 -10.78
C LEU A 40 11.76 -4.61 -11.69
N SER A 41 11.64 -3.60 -12.54
CA SER A 41 12.70 -3.25 -13.49
C SER A 41 14.04 -2.95 -12.79
N LYS A 42 15.14 -3.43 -13.37
CA LYS A 42 16.51 -3.22 -12.85
C LYS A 42 17.03 -1.81 -13.17
N THR A 43 16.30 -0.79 -12.74
CA THR A 43 16.76 0.59 -12.81
C THR A 43 17.72 0.83 -11.66
N ASP A 44 19.01 0.84 -11.96
CA ASP A 44 20.03 1.25 -11.01
C ASP A 44 20.03 2.78 -10.95
N ASN A 45 19.32 3.33 -9.97
CA ASN A 45 19.17 4.76 -9.78
C ASN A 45 19.24 5.07 -8.29
N SER A 46 20.33 5.71 -7.87
CA SER A 46 20.57 6.11 -6.48
C SER A 46 19.51 7.10 -5.95
N ASN A 47 18.71 7.70 -6.84
CA ASN A 47 17.57 8.55 -6.48
C ASN A 47 16.24 7.79 -6.46
N LEU A 48 16.23 6.46 -6.48
CA LEU A 48 15.04 5.62 -6.41
C LEU A 48 15.14 4.58 -5.30
N LEU A 49 14.28 4.69 -4.29
CA LEU A 49 14.10 3.68 -3.26
C LEU A 49 12.79 2.93 -3.51
N LYS A 50 12.85 1.60 -3.64
CA LYS A 50 11.69 0.73 -3.91
C LYS A 50 11.32 -0.04 -2.64
N ILE A 51 10.08 0.05 -2.21
CA ILE A 51 9.61 -0.54 -0.95
C ILE A 51 8.27 -1.23 -1.17
N LYS A 52 8.08 -2.41 -0.59
CA LYS A 52 6.74 -2.99 -0.44
C LYS A 52 6.10 -2.43 0.82
N TYR A 53 4.84 -2.03 0.73
CA TYR A 53 4.09 -1.43 1.83
C TYR A 53 4.12 -2.32 3.07
N GLU A 54 3.98 -3.63 2.89
CA GLU A 54 4.00 -4.61 3.98
C GLU A 54 5.33 -4.57 4.77
N ASP A 55 6.45 -4.41 4.06
CA ASP A 55 7.79 -4.43 4.64
C ASP A 55 8.09 -3.18 5.48
N LEU A 56 7.29 -2.09 5.36
CA LEU A 56 7.44 -0.88 6.18
C LEU A 56 7.24 -1.13 7.67
N PHE A 57 6.50 -2.16 8.03
CA PHE A 57 6.08 -2.44 9.41
C PHE A 57 6.87 -3.58 10.05
N ASP A 58 7.55 -4.39 9.24
CA ASP A 58 8.32 -5.54 9.70
C ASP A 58 9.68 -5.10 10.26
N ASN A 59 10.32 -6.01 11.00
CA ASN A 59 11.67 -5.86 11.53
C ASN A 59 11.93 -4.51 12.24
N ASN A 60 11.02 -4.13 13.14
CA ASN A 60 11.11 -2.87 13.90
C ASN A 60 11.31 -1.63 12.99
N PHE A 61 10.46 -1.54 11.95
CA PHE A 61 10.40 -0.43 11.00
C PHE A 61 11.73 -0.20 10.23
N GLN A 62 12.46 -1.28 9.89
CA GLN A 62 13.76 -1.14 9.21
C GLN A 62 13.65 -0.43 7.87
N GLU A 63 12.64 -0.74 7.05
CA GLU A 63 12.43 -0.04 5.77
C GLU A 63 12.08 1.44 5.96
N LEU A 64 11.37 1.78 7.04
CA LEU A 64 11.15 3.19 7.38
C LEU A 64 12.47 3.88 7.72
N LYS A 65 13.35 3.25 8.51
CA LYS A 65 14.70 3.80 8.78
C LYS A 65 15.51 3.97 7.50
N ASN A 66 15.40 3.03 6.56
CA ASN A 66 16.04 3.13 5.25
C ASN A 66 15.52 4.35 4.45
N VAL A 67 14.21 4.64 4.53
CA VAL A 67 13.63 5.87 3.94
C VAL A 67 14.25 7.12 4.53
N PHE A 68 14.37 7.22 5.85
CA PHE A 68 14.96 8.38 6.51
C PHE A 68 16.42 8.57 6.10
N ASN A 69 17.22 7.51 6.11
CA ASN A 69 18.60 7.54 5.65
C ASN A 69 18.71 7.96 4.18
N PHE A 70 17.85 7.43 3.31
CA PHE A 70 17.80 7.77 1.89
C PHE A 70 17.48 9.26 1.65
N LEU A 71 16.68 9.86 2.53
CA LEU A 71 16.35 11.29 2.50
C LEU A 71 17.37 12.17 3.24
N ASN A 72 18.42 11.58 3.82
CA ASN A 72 19.37 12.25 4.70
C ASN A 72 18.68 12.94 5.89
N LEU A 73 17.73 12.23 6.52
CA LEU A 73 16.98 12.65 7.69
C LEU A 73 17.25 11.71 8.87
N GLU A 74 17.15 12.24 10.08
CA GLU A 74 17.25 11.43 11.30
C GLU A 74 15.90 10.79 11.65
N TYR A 75 15.91 9.47 11.86
CA TYR A 75 14.74 8.74 12.35
C TYR A 75 14.56 8.96 13.85
N SER A 76 13.34 9.28 14.27
CA SER A 76 12.93 9.32 15.68
C SER A 76 11.80 8.32 15.92
N SER A 77 11.94 7.48 16.96
CA SER A 77 10.89 6.51 17.34
C SER A 77 9.60 7.18 17.79
N MET A 78 9.63 8.45 18.18
CA MET A 78 8.42 9.21 18.52
C MET A 78 7.43 9.34 17.35
N LEU A 79 7.90 9.15 16.12
CA LEU A 79 7.07 9.24 14.91
C LEU A 79 6.07 8.09 14.76
N THR A 80 6.31 6.96 15.43
CA THR A 80 5.41 5.78 15.38
C THR A 80 4.52 5.64 16.61
N ASP A 81 4.71 6.51 17.62
CA ASP A 81 4.10 6.42 18.95
C ASP A 81 3.04 7.51 19.22
N SER A 82 2.22 7.87 18.23
CA SER A 82 1.04 8.71 18.50
C SER A 82 0.17 8.07 19.58
N GLN A 83 -0.36 8.86 20.51
CA GLN A 83 -1.24 8.39 21.59
C GLN A 83 -2.70 8.82 21.38
N ASP A 84 -2.97 9.72 20.42
CA ASP A 84 -4.29 10.26 20.14
C ASP A 84 -4.85 9.64 18.84
N TYR A 85 -5.47 8.47 19.01
CA TYR A 85 -6.12 7.72 17.93
C TYR A 85 -7.61 8.04 17.94
N PRO A 86 -8.14 8.79 16.96
CA PRO A 86 -9.57 9.03 16.90
C PRO A 86 -10.31 7.69 16.70
N GLU A 87 -11.23 7.37 17.62
CA GLU A 87 -11.97 6.10 17.63
C GLU A 87 -13.01 6.06 16.50
N ASP A 88 -13.74 7.16 16.30
CA ASP A 88 -14.82 7.23 15.31
C ASP A 88 -14.25 7.37 13.90
N MET A 89 -14.43 6.32 13.11
CA MET A 89 -14.09 6.33 11.69
C MET A 89 -15.12 7.19 10.92
N PRO A 90 -14.70 8.30 10.27
CA PRO A 90 -15.58 9.09 9.43
C PRO A 90 -15.95 8.33 8.15
N SER A 91 -17.00 8.77 7.45
CA SER A 91 -17.39 8.22 6.15
C SER A 91 -16.22 8.30 5.15
N GLU A 92 -16.02 7.24 4.35
CA GLU A 92 -15.02 7.22 3.27
C GLU A 92 -15.31 8.26 2.17
N GLU A 93 -16.56 8.71 2.08
CA GLU A 93 -17.01 9.78 1.18
C GLU A 93 -16.48 11.16 1.60
N ASP A 94 -16.27 11.39 2.90
CA ASP A 94 -15.58 12.58 3.41
C ASP A 94 -14.05 12.37 3.31
N HIS A 95 -13.55 12.48 2.09
CA HIS A 95 -12.16 12.17 1.76
C HIS A 95 -11.13 12.90 2.64
N VAL A 96 -11.40 14.13 3.07
CA VAL A 96 -10.45 14.91 3.88
C VAL A 96 -10.43 14.37 5.30
N ARG A 97 -11.61 14.22 5.93
CA ARG A 97 -11.68 13.69 7.30
C ARG A 97 -11.20 12.26 7.36
N PHE A 98 -11.57 11.42 6.38
CA PHE A 98 -11.14 10.04 6.31
C PHE A 98 -9.62 9.91 6.17
N ARG A 99 -8.97 10.69 5.30
CA ARG A 99 -7.50 10.68 5.19
C ARG A 99 -6.81 11.17 6.48
N ASN A 100 -7.35 12.22 7.10
CA ASN A 100 -6.84 12.71 8.38
C ASN A 100 -6.98 11.65 9.48
N TRP A 101 -8.11 10.95 9.52
CA TRP A 101 -8.33 9.84 10.43
C TRP A 101 -7.33 8.70 10.17
N GLN A 102 -7.16 8.28 8.91
CA GLN A 102 -6.23 7.20 8.51
C GLN A 102 -4.79 7.49 8.90
N THR A 103 -4.31 8.72 8.68
CA THR A 103 -2.93 9.13 9.00
C THR A 103 -2.67 9.30 10.49
N ARG A 104 -3.74 9.43 11.28
CA ARG A 104 -3.66 9.47 12.74
C ARG A 104 -3.76 8.09 13.38
N GLN A 105 -4.02 7.02 12.62
CA GLN A 105 -4.05 5.65 13.14
C GLN A 105 -2.66 5.14 13.49
N LYS A 106 -2.61 4.08 14.30
CA LYS A 106 -1.34 3.43 14.68
C LYS A 106 -0.58 3.05 13.42
N PHE A 107 0.72 3.35 13.39
CA PHE A 107 1.56 3.02 12.25
C PHE A 107 1.82 1.51 12.20
N ARG A 108 0.95 0.78 11.50
CA ARG A 108 0.99 -0.68 11.32
C ARG A 108 0.44 -1.08 9.96
N CYS A 109 0.71 -2.31 9.56
CA CYS A 109 0.10 -2.88 8.36
C CYS A 109 -1.41 -3.00 8.55
N MET A 110 -2.19 -2.38 7.66
CA MET A 110 -3.66 -2.42 7.67
C MET A 110 -4.23 -3.43 6.68
N ASN A 111 -3.40 -4.35 6.18
CA ASN A 111 -3.88 -5.50 5.40
C ASN A 111 -4.59 -6.47 6.35
N ASP A 112 -5.90 -6.65 6.15
CA ASP A 112 -6.73 -7.57 6.93
C ASP A 112 -7.47 -8.53 5.97
N PRO A 113 -7.10 -9.83 5.92
CA PRO A 113 -7.72 -10.80 5.03
C PRO A 113 -9.25 -10.90 5.20
N SER A 114 -9.75 -10.67 6.42
CA SER A 114 -11.19 -10.77 6.73
C SER A 114 -12.03 -9.66 6.10
N ARG A 115 -11.38 -8.60 5.59
CA ARG A 115 -12.02 -7.41 5.01
C ARG A 115 -11.84 -7.32 3.49
N LEU A 116 -11.34 -8.37 2.85
CA LEU A 116 -11.16 -8.38 1.40
C LEU A 116 -12.52 -8.28 0.70
N ASN A 117 -12.68 -7.19 -0.04
CA ASN A 117 -13.85 -6.89 -0.84
C ASN A 117 -13.46 -6.92 -2.33
N LEU A 118 -13.44 -8.10 -2.93
CA LEU A 118 -13.04 -8.32 -4.32
C LEU A 118 -14.07 -9.17 -5.04
N LEU A 119 -14.32 -8.86 -6.31
CA LEU A 119 -15.10 -9.72 -7.18
C LEU A 119 -14.26 -10.96 -7.59
N PRO A 120 -14.89 -12.13 -7.80
CA PRO A 120 -14.17 -13.34 -8.22
C PRO A 120 -13.29 -13.14 -9.46
N GLU A 121 -13.74 -12.35 -10.43
CA GLU A 121 -12.98 -12.02 -11.63
C GLU A 121 -11.73 -11.17 -11.36
N GLN A 122 -11.77 -10.30 -10.35
CA GLN A 122 -10.59 -9.53 -9.93
C GLN A 122 -9.57 -10.46 -9.27
N VAL A 123 -10.03 -11.36 -8.40
CA VAL A 123 -9.16 -12.37 -7.77
C VAL A 123 -8.47 -13.22 -8.82
N LYS A 124 -9.24 -13.74 -9.78
CA LYS A 124 -8.72 -14.55 -10.88
C LYS A 124 -7.68 -13.76 -11.69
N LYS A 125 -8.04 -12.56 -12.16
CA LYS A 125 -7.15 -11.73 -12.96
C LYS A 125 -5.85 -11.40 -12.24
N ILE A 126 -5.90 -11.02 -10.96
CA ILE A 126 -4.70 -10.73 -10.16
C ILE A 126 -3.82 -11.97 -10.03
N SER A 127 -4.41 -13.16 -9.81
CA SER A 127 -3.66 -14.41 -9.64
C SER A 127 -2.95 -14.90 -10.92
N GLU A 128 -3.44 -14.50 -12.09
CA GLU A 128 -2.87 -14.87 -13.39
C GLU A 128 -1.70 -13.96 -13.81
N ILE A 129 -1.52 -12.81 -13.15
CA ILE A 129 -0.46 -11.86 -13.49
C ILE A 129 0.88 -12.33 -12.90
N LYS A 130 1.82 -12.67 -13.78
CA LYS A 130 3.16 -13.16 -13.39
C LYS A 130 3.93 -12.15 -12.53
N THR A 131 3.86 -10.86 -12.85
CA THR A 131 4.63 -9.83 -12.13
C THR A 131 4.18 -9.67 -10.68
N ILE A 132 2.91 -9.96 -10.37
CA ILE A 132 2.40 -9.99 -8.99
C ILE A 132 3.02 -11.17 -8.23
N SER A 133 3.12 -12.34 -8.86
CA SER A 133 3.81 -13.50 -8.29
C SER A 133 5.31 -13.25 -8.11
N ASP A 134 5.97 -12.60 -9.07
CA ASP A 134 7.39 -12.23 -8.98
C ASP A 134 7.65 -11.22 -7.84
N LEU A 135 6.66 -10.39 -7.48
CA LEU A 135 6.68 -9.55 -6.29
C LEU A 135 6.48 -10.33 -4.98
N GLY A 136 6.23 -11.65 -5.04
CA GLY A 136 5.95 -12.50 -3.89
C GLY A 136 4.56 -12.30 -3.30
N TYR A 137 3.63 -11.73 -4.06
CA TYR A 137 2.24 -11.54 -3.62
C TYR A 137 1.38 -12.74 -4.02
N SER A 138 0.59 -13.20 -3.06
CA SER A 138 -0.45 -14.21 -3.24
C SER A 138 -1.68 -13.82 -2.43
N MET A 139 -2.83 -14.42 -2.77
CA MET A 139 -4.00 -14.40 -1.90
C MET A 139 -3.67 -15.31 -0.71
N ARG A 140 -3.51 -14.73 0.47
CA ARG A 140 -3.26 -15.45 1.73
C ARG A 140 -4.55 -15.55 2.52
#